data_AF-A0A7D5N5S9-F1
#
_entry.id   AF-A0A7D5N5S9-F1
#
_cell.length_a   1.000
_cell.length_b   1.000
_cell.length_c   1.000
_cell.angle_alpha   90.00
_cell.angle_beta   90.00
_cell.angle_gamma   90.00
#
_symmetry.space_group_name_H-M   'P 1'
#
loop_
_entity.id
_entity.type
_entity.pdbx_description
1 polymer ?
#
loop_
_entity_poly.entity_id
_entity_poly.type
_entity_poly.pdbx_seq_one_letter_code
_entity_poly.pdbx_strand_id
1 'polypeptide(L)'
;MKNVYMFLLVLGLGMSTLNSCNEYRSLTSASKVSQLSGNPFMYQLSKSIIKLIGHFMEEKGIKSTVGKINLMSPLSGLLSNTNDMAGLKDLLMTSFKIAPKKMNQFDNLSTVRDIVGFVAKNGSNFNFNTLKF
;
A
#
# COMPACT_ATOMS: atom_id res chain seq x y z
N MET A 1 -25.35 11.42 -48.14
CA MET A 1 -25.74 10.97 -46.78
C MET A 1 -24.78 9.96 -46.15
N LYS A 2 -24.18 9.02 -46.89
CA LYS A 2 -23.22 8.00 -46.37
C LYS A 2 -22.03 8.59 -45.57
N ASN A 3 -21.50 9.75 -45.98
CA ASN A 3 -20.35 10.39 -45.34
C ASN A 3 -20.68 11.05 -44.00
N VAL A 4 -21.95 11.42 -43.76
CA VAL A 4 -22.41 12.00 -42.48
C VAL A 4 -22.47 10.93 -41.39
N TYR A 5 -22.91 9.72 -41.75
CA TYR A 5 -22.91 8.58 -40.83
C TYR A 5 -21.50 8.13 -40.45
N MET A 6 -20.54 8.19 -41.39
CA MET A 6 -19.14 7.88 -41.08
C MET A 6 -18.53 8.88 -40.09
N PHE A 7 -18.83 10.17 -40.26
CA PHE A 7 -18.33 11.22 -39.37
C PHE A 7 -18.90 11.11 -37.94
N LEU A 8 -20.19 10.75 -37.81
CA LEU A 8 -20.84 10.48 -36.52
C LEU A 8 -20.25 9.23 -35.82
N LEU A 9 -19.88 8.20 -36.59
CA LEU A 9 -19.27 6.98 -36.04
C LEU A 9 -17.86 7.23 -35.50
N VAL A 10 -17.07 8.09 -36.17
CA VAL A 10 -15.75 8.50 -35.72
C VAL A 10 -15.83 9.40 -34.47
N LEU A 11 -16.81 10.30 -34.39
CA LEU A 11 -17.06 11.13 -33.20
C LEU A 11 -17.52 10.29 -31.99
N GLY A 12 -18.36 9.27 -32.21
CA GLY A 12 -18.80 8.36 -31.15
C GLY A 12 -17.67 7.51 -30.56
N LEU A 13 -16.73 7.05 -31.40
CA LEU A 13 -15.56 6.27 -30.96
C LEU A 13 -14.51 7.14 -30.24
N GLY A 14 -14.45 8.45 -30.54
CA GLY A 14 -13.51 9.38 -29.91
C GLY A 14 -13.79 9.67 -28.44
N MET A 15 -15.05 9.55 -27.98
CA MET A 15 -15.41 9.86 -26.58
C MET A 15 -15.21 8.70 -25.61
N SER A 16 -15.03 7.47 -26.09
CA SER A 16 -14.84 6.29 -25.24
C SER A 16 -13.45 6.20 -24.60
N THR A 17 -12.49 7.01 -25.05
CA THR A 17 -11.08 6.91 -24.64
C THR A 17 -10.72 7.76 -23.41
N LEU A 18 -11.66 8.53 -22.84
CA LEU A 18 -11.40 9.43 -21.72
C LEU A 18 -11.63 8.84 -20.32
N ASN A 19 -12.07 7.58 -20.20
CA ASN A 19 -12.45 6.99 -18.90
C ASN A 19 -11.30 6.40 -18.07
N SER A 20 -10.04 6.65 -18.44
CA SER A 20 -8.87 6.20 -17.65
C SER A 20 -8.04 7.37 -17.14
N CYS A 21 -8.67 8.45 -16.73
CA CYS A 21 -8.04 9.34 -15.75
C CYS A 21 -7.95 8.56 -14.43
N ASN A 22 -6.76 8.06 -14.12
CA ASN A 22 -6.46 7.48 -12.82
C ASN A 22 -6.67 8.59 -11.78
N GLU A 23 -7.85 8.66 -11.18
CA GLU A 23 -8.12 9.64 -10.14
C GLU A 23 -7.09 9.46 -9.04
N TYR A 24 -6.33 10.53 -8.80
CA TYR A 24 -5.44 10.60 -7.66
C TYR A 24 -6.26 10.32 -6.39
N ARG A 25 -5.81 9.33 -5.61
CA ARG A 25 -6.36 9.09 -4.28
C ARG A 25 -5.27 9.34 -3.24
N SER A 26 -5.64 10.10 -2.22
CA SER A 26 -4.83 10.19 -1.01
C SER A 26 -4.77 8.82 -0.33
N LEU A 27 -3.79 8.64 0.57
CA LEU A 27 -3.68 7.41 1.33
C LEU A 27 -4.99 7.03 2.03
N THR A 28 -5.70 8.02 2.58
CA THR A 28 -6.96 7.83 3.32
C THR A 28 -8.10 7.25 2.50
N SER A 29 -8.14 7.49 1.17
CA SER A 29 -9.21 7.01 0.28
C SER A 29 -8.78 5.86 -0.64
N ALA A 30 -7.50 5.46 -0.60
CA ALA A 30 -6.98 4.35 -1.37
C ALA A 30 -7.32 3.00 -0.73
N SER A 31 -7.75 2.06 -1.56
CA SER A 31 -7.91 0.64 -1.22
C SER A 31 -6.87 -0.25 -1.90
N LYS A 32 -6.25 0.24 -2.97
CA LYS A 32 -5.19 -0.43 -3.72
C LYS A 32 -3.95 0.43 -3.84
N VAL A 33 -2.78 -0.19 -3.84
CA VAL A 33 -1.49 0.50 -4.01
C VAL A 33 -1.42 1.27 -5.33
N SER A 34 -2.00 0.73 -6.42
CA SER A 34 -2.01 1.39 -7.73
C SER A 34 -2.70 2.75 -7.73
N GLN A 35 -3.65 2.98 -6.83
CA GLN A 35 -4.36 4.26 -6.68
C GLN A 35 -3.48 5.36 -6.07
N LEU A 36 -2.34 4.97 -5.47
CA LEU A 36 -1.34 5.89 -4.93
C LEU A 36 -0.29 6.30 -5.97
N SER A 37 -0.39 5.84 -7.23
CA SER A 37 0.60 6.12 -8.28
C SER A 37 0.84 7.61 -8.53
N GLY A 38 -0.15 8.46 -8.28
CA GLY A 38 0.00 9.93 -8.33
C GLY A 38 0.83 10.54 -7.19
N ASN A 39 1.18 9.76 -6.15
CA ASN A 39 2.17 10.13 -5.14
C ASN A 39 3.29 9.06 -5.10
N PRO A 40 4.42 9.30 -5.80
CA PRO A 40 5.51 8.32 -5.90
C PRO A 40 6.06 7.87 -4.54
N PHE A 41 6.14 8.77 -3.56
CA PHE A 41 6.59 8.44 -2.21
C PHE A 41 5.64 7.46 -1.53
N MET A 42 4.34 7.76 -1.49
CA MET A 42 3.33 6.89 -0.87
C MET A 42 3.20 5.55 -1.61
N TYR A 43 3.32 5.57 -2.93
CA TYR A 43 3.33 4.37 -3.75
C TYR A 43 4.50 3.45 -3.37
N GLN A 44 5.73 3.97 -3.34
CA GLN A 44 6.92 3.18 -3.00
C GLN A 44 6.92 2.72 -1.55
N LEU A 45 6.48 3.59 -0.63
CA LEU A 45 6.34 3.24 0.78
C LEU A 45 5.34 2.11 0.99
N SER A 46 4.17 2.19 0.35
CA SER A 46 3.14 1.15 0.43
C SER A 46 3.65 -0.18 -0.10
N LYS A 47 4.33 -0.19 -1.26
CA LYS A 47 4.94 -1.42 -1.81
C LYS A 47 5.99 -2.00 -0.87
N SER A 48 6.82 -1.13 -0.32
CA SER A 48 7.89 -1.51 0.62
C SER A 48 7.33 -2.14 1.88
N ILE A 49 6.30 -1.55 2.48
CA ILE A 49 5.65 -2.07 3.69
C ILE A 49 4.93 -3.39 3.39
N ILE A 50 4.21 -3.49 2.27
CA ILE A 50 3.55 -4.75 1.89
C ILE A 50 4.58 -5.86 1.67
N LYS A 51 5.70 -5.57 0.99
CA LYS A 51 6.80 -6.53 0.81
C LYS A 51 7.41 -6.94 2.16
N LEU A 52 7.66 -5.97 3.05
CA LEU A 52 8.20 -6.21 4.38
C LEU A 52 7.29 -7.13 5.22
N ILE A 53 5.99 -6.83 5.27
CA ILE A 53 5.01 -7.66 5.99
C ILE A 53 4.94 -9.05 5.35
N GLY A 54 4.92 -9.12 4.02
CA GLY A 54 4.94 -10.38 3.28
C GLY A 54 6.12 -11.27 3.69
N HIS A 55 7.34 -10.72 3.65
CA HIS A 55 8.54 -11.44 4.07
C HIS A 55 8.49 -11.88 5.54
N PHE A 56 8.09 -10.98 6.44
CA PHE A 56 7.91 -11.31 7.85
C PHE A 56 6.95 -12.50 8.06
N MET A 57 5.85 -12.54 7.30
CA MET A 57 4.90 -13.65 7.36
C MET A 57 5.47 -14.94 6.76
N GLU A 58 6.27 -14.87 5.70
CA GLU A 58 6.97 -16.03 5.14
C GLU A 58 7.95 -16.66 6.13
N GLU A 59 8.74 -15.83 6.82
CA GLU A 59 9.68 -16.29 7.86
C GLU A 59 8.95 -16.96 9.03
N LYS A 60 7.71 -16.54 9.31
CA LYS A 60 6.83 -17.16 10.32
C LYS A 60 6.07 -18.39 9.80
N GLY A 61 6.29 -18.80 8.55
CA GLY A 61 5.65 -19.97 7.95
C GLY A 61 4.23 -19.74 7.43
N ILE A 62 3.73 -18.49 7.40
CA ILE A 62 2.37 -18.13 6.97
C ILE A 62 2.37 -17.81 5.46
N LYS A 63 2.66 -18.83 4.64
CA LYS A 63 2.86 -18.67 3.18
C LYS A 63 1.58 -18.41 2.37
N SER A 64 0.41 -18.78 2.89
CA SER A 64 -0.87 -18.68 2.15
C SER A 64 -1.40 -17.24 1.99
N THR A 65 -0.81 -16.27 2.71
CA THR A 65 -1.34 -14.91 2.83
C THR A 65 -0.54 -13.87 2.06
N VAL A 66 0.73 -14.15 1.73
CA VAL A 66 1.71 -13.18 1.20
C VAL A 66 1.24 -12.51 -0.09
N GLY A 67 0.69 -13.28 -1.03
CA GLY A 67 0.17 -12.75 -2.30
C GLY A 67 -1.17 -12.01 -2.20
N LYS A 68 -1.80 -12.00 -1.01
CA LYS A 68 -3.14 -11.41 -0.79
C LYS A 68 -3.10 -10.12 0.03
N ILE A 69 -1.94 -9.74 0.56
CA ILE A 69 -1.78 -8.53 1.37
C ILE A 69 -2.02 -7.30 0.49
N ASN A 70 -2.95 -6.45 0.92
CA ASN A 70 -3.27 -5.18 0.29
C ASN A 70 -3.48 -4.10 1.37
N LEU A 71 -3.72 -2.86 0.95
CA LEU A 71 -3.87 -1.73 1.88
C LEU A 71 -5.01 -1.93 2.90
N MET A 72 -6.07 -2.62 2.50
CA MET A 72 -7.25 -2.89 3.35
C MET A 72 -7.12 -4.18 4.16
N SER A 73 -6.02 -4.93 4.02
CA SER A 73 -5.82 -6.15 4.80
C SER A 73 -5.82 -5.82 6.30
N PRO A 74 -6.69 -6.47 7.10
CA PRO A 74 -6.78 -6.22 8.53
C PRO A 74 -5.56 -6.79 9.25
N LEU A 75 -4.95 -6.03 10.16
CA LEU A 75 -3.78 -6.49 10.91
C LEU A 75 -4.08 -7.70 11.78
N SER A 76 -5.29 -7.77 12.35
CA SER A 76 -5.74 -8.93 13.12
C SER A 76 -5.80 -10.23 12.31
N GLY A 77 -5.97 -10.13 10.98
CA GLY A 77 -5.93 -11.30 10.08
C GLY A 77 -4.52 -11.66 9.63
N LEU A 78 -3.54 -10.78 9.83
CA LEU A 78 -2.14 -10.99 9.47
C LEU A 78 -1.28 -11.40 10.68
N LEU A 79 -1.64 -10.90 11.86
CA LEU A 79 -0.88 -11.02 13.11
C LEU A 79 -1.75 -11.68 14.17
N SER A 80 -1.67 -13.01 14.25
CA SER A 80 -2.58 -13.82 15.06
C SER A 80 -2.20 -13.89 16.54
N ASN A 81 -0.99 -13.47 16.92
CA ASN A 81 -0.50 -13.53 18.30
C ASN A 81 0.34 -12.29 18.67
N THR A 82 0.54 -12.09 19.98
CA THR A 82 1.27 -10.96 20.56
C THR A 82 2.75 -10.91 20.17
N ASN A 83 3.36 -12.08 19.91
CA ASN A 83 4.77 -12.18 19.52
C ASN A 83 5.00 -11.71 18.08
N ASP A 84 4.06 -12.01 17.17
CA ASP A 84 4.10 -11.56 15.78
C ASP A 84 3.91 -10.05 15.69
N MET A 85 3.03 -9.51 16.54
CA MET A 85 2.84 -8.07 16.68
C MET A 85 4.14 -7.38 17.14
N ALA A 86 4.79 -7.89 18.18
CA ALA A 86 6.06 -7.35 18.67
C ALA A 86 7.17 -7.44 17.60
N GLY A 87 7.29 -8.58 16.92
CA GLY A 87 8.27 -8.76 15.85
C GLY A 87 8.08 -7.79 14.68
N LEU A 88 6.84 -7.55 14.27
CA LEU A 88 6.55 -6.56 13.23
C LEU A 88 6.89 -5.14 13.69
N LYS A 89 6.57 -4.78 14.94
CA LYS A 89 6.91 -3.47 15.51
C LYS A 89 8.43 -3.23 15.48
N ASP A 90 9.22 -4.20 15.92
CA ASP A 90 10.69 -4.11 15.92
C ASP A 90 11.25 -3.99 14.50
N LEU A 91 10.69 -4.76 13.56
CA LEU A 91 11.09 -4.71 12.15
C LEU A 91 10.79 -3.34 11.53
N LEU A 92 9.63 -2.75 11.80
CA LEU A 92 9.26 -1.42 11.33
C LEU A 92 10.12 -0.33 11.97
N MET A 93 10.37 -0.42 13.27
CA MET A 93 11.26 0.50 13.99
C MET A 93 12.65 0.52 13.36
N THR A 94 13.20 -0.67 13.11
CA THR A 94 14.55 -0.81 12.56
C THR A 94 14.61 -0.36 11.10
N SER A 95 13.66 -0.81 10.28
CA SER A 95 13.66 -0.53 8.83
C SER A 95 13.45 0.96 8.53
N PHE A 96 12.54 1.62 9.26
CA PHE A 96 12.14 3.00 9.00
C PHE A 96 12.67 4.01 10.01
N LYS A 97 13.51 3.58 10.96
CA LYS A 97 14.05 4.39 12.07
C LYS A 97 12.95 5.15 12.82
N ILE A 98 11.95 4.40 13.28
CA ILE A 98 10.84 4.94 14.07
C ILE A 98 11.25 4.95 15.55
N ALA A 99 11.08 6.10 16.21
CA ALA A 99 11.41 6.22 17.63
C ALA A 99 10.51 5.30 18.49
N PRO A 100 11.05 4.57 19.50
CA PRO A 100 10.26 3.64 20.32
C PRO A 100 9.01 4.27 20.94
N LYS A 101 9.13 5.53 21.39
CA LYS A 101 8.03 6.30 21.98
C LYS A 101 6.83 6.54 21.06
N LYS A 102 6.96 6.32 19.74
CA LYS A 102 5.88 6.45 18.77
C LYS A 102 5.11 5.15 18.56
N MET A 103 5.66 4.01 18.98
CA MET A 103 5.05 2.70 18.78
C MET A 103 3.84 2.44 19.67
N ASN A 104 3.62 3.27 20.69
CA ASN A 104 2.36 3.30 21.44
C ASN A 104 1.14 3.63 20.55
N GLN A 105 1.33 4.33 19.42
CA GLN A 105 0.26 4.60 18.46
C GLN A 105 -0.01 3.41 17.53
N PHE A 106 0.90 2.43 17.48
CA PHE A 106 0.79 1.26 16.61
C PHE A 106 -0.39 0.36 16.99
N ASP A 107 -0.71 0.29 18.28
CA ASP A 107 -1.80 -0.56 18.80
C ASP A 107 -3.19 -0.12 18.34
N ASN A 108 -3.32 1.13 17.85
CA ASN A 108 -4.58 1.67 17.33
C ASN A 108 -4.73 1.48 15.81
N LEU A 109 -3.78 0.82 15.16
CA LEU A 109 -3.80 0.60 13.71
C LEU A 109 -4.64 -0.65 13.40
N SER A 110 -5.50 -0.57 12.38
CA SER A 110 -6.42 -1.65 12.03
C SER A 110 -6.05 -2.34 10.73
N THR A 111 -5.42 -1.61 9.81
CA THR A 111 -5.13 -2.07 8.45
C THR A 111 -3.69 -1.79 8.03
N VAL A 112 -3.22 -2.46 6.98
CA VAL A 112 -1.91 -2.19 6.36
C VAL A 112 -1.79 -0.73 5.91
N ARG A 113 -2.87 -0.12 5.42
CA ARG A 113 -2.92 1.32 5.11
C ARG A 113 -2.58 2.19 6.32
N ASP A 114 -3.07 1.82 7.49
CA ASP A 114 -2.80 2.57 8.72
C ASP A 114 -1.32 2.43 9.11
N ILE A 115 -0.71 1.26 8.88
CA ILE A 115 0.76 1.09 8.99
C ILE A 115 1.48 2.02 8.03
N VAL A 116 1.07 2.08 6.75
CA VAL A 116 1.67 3.00 5.77
C VAL A 116 1.60 4.44 6.27
N GLY A 117 0.43 4.88 6.76
CA GLY A 117 0.26 6.23 7.28
C GLY A 117 1.09 6.50 8.53
N PHE A 118 1.16 5.52 9.43
CA PHE A 118 1.96 5.58 10.64
C PHE A 118 3.46 5.72 10.33
N VAL A 119 3.97 4.90 9.41
CA VAL A 119 5.38 4.92 8.99
C VAL A 119 5.68 6.20 8.22
N ALA A 120 4.79 6.65 7.33
CA ALA A 120 4.98 7.92 6.62
C ALA A 120 5.11 9.12 7.57
N LYS A 121 4.38 9.10 8.70
CA LYS A 121 4.36 10.18 9.69
C LYS A 121 5.52 10.12 10.69
N ASN A 122 5.96 8.92 11.07
CA ASN A 122 6.89 8.72 12.19
C ASN A 122 8.26 8.15 11.78
N GLY A 123 8.39 7.66 10.54
CA GLY A 123 9.65 7.19 9.98
C GLY A 123 10.58 8.34 9.62
N SER A 124 11.88 8.10 9.73
CA SER A 124 12.92 9.07 9.38
C SER A 124 13.89 8.53 8.31
N ASN A 125 13.82 7.23 8.00
CA ASN A 125 14.63 6.59 6.98
C ASN A 125 13.73 5.90 5.95
N PHE A 126 13.79 6.37 4.70
CA PHE A 126 13.01 5.82 3.59
C PHE A 126 13.96 5.38 2.49
N ASN A 127 14.55 4.20 2.64
CA ASN A 127 15.38 3.61 1.61
C ASN A 127 14.64 2.49 0.88
N PHE A 128 13.98 2.86 -0.22
CA PHE A 128 13.20 1.94 -1.03
C PHE A 128 14.07 0.99 -1.88
N ASN A 129 15.37 1.26 -2.00
CA ASN A 129 16.31 0.47 -2.81
C ASN A 129 17.07 -0.61 -2.01
N THR A 130 17.16 -0.47 -0.68
CA THR A 130 17.89 -1.41 0.19
C THR A 130 17.01 -2.43 0.89
N LEU A 131 15.70 -2.46 0.63
CA LEU A 131 14.82 -3.54 1.07
C LEU A 131 15.03 -4.79 0.18
N LYS A 132 16.29 -5.24 0.16
CA LYS A 132 16.72 -6.55 -0.33
C LYS A 132 16.40 -7.56 0.77
N PHE A 133 15.13 -7.89 0.86
CA PHE A 133 14.68 -9.22 1.24
C PHE A 133 14.74 -10.08 -0.01
#